data_AF-A0A1M5ZG83-F1
#
_entry.id   AF-A0A1M5ZG83-F1
#
_cell.length_a   1.000
_cell.length_b   1.000
_cell.length_c   1.000
_cell.angle_alpha   90.00
_cell.angle_beta   90.00
_cell.angle_gamma   90.00
#
_symmetry.space_group_name_H-M   'P 1'
#
loop_
_entity.id
_entity.type
_entity.pdbx_description
1 polymer ?
#
loop_
_entity_poly.entity_id
_entity_poly.type
_entity_poly.pdbx_seq_one_letter_code
_entity_poly.pdbx_strand_id
1 'polypeptide(L)'
;MSTARAAFSYDYSRIESVISGFVPDWRQMDFDAVVAIARGGLVPGVMASTSLSLPLYALAYSRPDRTVSWHTVGRPARPCRILLAEDVAGRGTTLSDSMGFLRGLGHELSVFTLAYDAESRVKPDYGIAIPAGFRAWFPWERESITPAFDATLNRPNRPEHEYASWAIDLDGVLLMDLPEEQYARALHETLARRDLLRPNEVLPQVDLSRVTIITGRPEQDRRRTQTWLDQHGFHGPLVMRDEARHAADQTAEHKAQALLARCHTHFIESDPAQALEIACRAKVARVLWWNGRKALMVYANEVEHLHIT
;
A
#
# COMPACT_ATOMS: atom_id res chain seq x y z
N MET A 1 -23.92 0.16 -5.41
CA MET A 1 -22.80 1.02 -4.96
C MET A 1 -21.70 0.08 -4.51
N SER A 2 -20.48 0.19 -5.07
CA SER A 2 -19.35 -0.62 -4.60
C SER A 2 -19.05 -0.21 -3.16
N THR A 3 -19.10 -1.16 -2.22
CA THR A 3 -18.63 -0.92 -0.86
C THR A 3 -17.14 -0.62 -0.93
N ALA A 4 -16.69 0.44 -0.25
CA ALA A 4 -15.27 0.79 -0.21
C ALA A 4 -14.48 -0.42 0.30
N ARG A 5 -13.57 -0.96 -0.52
CA ARG A 5 -12.75 -2.12 -0.16
C ARG A 5 -11.55 -1.63 0.67
N ALA A 6 -11.26 -2.32 1.76
CA ALA A 6 -10.08 -2.05 2.57
C ALA A 6 -8.80 -2.57 1.87
N ALA A 7 -7.66 -1.96 2.17
CA ALA A 7 -6.37 -2.38 1.61
C ALA A 7 -5.85 -3.65 2.30
N PHE A 8 -5.37 -4.62 1.50
CA PHE A 8 -4.64 -5.80 1.96
C PHE A 8 -3.19 -5.72 1.47
N SER A 9 -2.35 -5.19 2.34
CA SER A 9 -0.98 -4.75 2.02
C SER A 9 0.00 -5.91 1.79
N TYR A 10 0.79 -5.79 0.72
CA TYR A 10 1.96 -6.64 0.43
C TYR A 10 3.19 -5.76 0.34
N ASP A 11 4.04 -5.75 1.38
CA ASP A 11 5.39 -5.22 1.27
C ASP A 11 6.33 -6.26 0.64
N TYR A 12 7.54 -5.84 0.29
CA TYR A 12 8.52 -6.74 -0.32
C TYR A 12 8.87 -7.93 0.57
N SER A 13 8.95 -7.73 1.88
CA SER A 13 9.21 -8.80 2.84
C SER A 13 8.10 -9.86 2.83
N ARG A 14 6.83 -9.45 2.88
CA ARG A 14 5.70 -10.39 2.77
C ARG A 14 5.69 -11.13 1.44
N ILE A 15 5.97 -10.43 0.34
CA ILE A 15 6.03 -11.04 -0.99
C ILE A 15 7.10 -12.14 -1.02
N GLU A 16 8.29 -11.85 -0.51
CA GLU A 16 9.38 -12.81 -0.38
C GLU A 16 9.00 -13.99 0.50
N SER A 17 8.37 -13.76 1.66
CA SER A 17 7.89 -14.84 2.53
C SER A 17 6.85 -15.73 1.85
N VAL A 18 5.88 -15.15 1.12
CA VAL A 18 4.86 -15.91 0.38
C VAL A 18 5.50 -16.79 -0.67
N ILE A 19 6.40 -16.24 -1.48
CA ILE A 19 7.10 -16.99 -2.53
C ILE A 19 7.96 -18.09 -1.91
N SER A 20 8.74 -17.77 -0.88
CA SER A 20 9.60 -18.73 -0.19
C SER A 20 8.81 -19.89 0.43
N GLY A 21 7.57 -19.66 0.86
CA GLY A 21 6.67 -20.70 1.35
C GLY A 21 6.29 -21.74 0.29
N PHE A 22 6.23 -21.36 -0.99
CA PHE A 22 5.89 -22.28 -2.09
C PHE A 22 7.11 -22.92 -2.77
N VAL A 23 8.29 -22.32 -2.64
CA VAL A 23 9.53 -22.79 -3.30
C VAL A 23 9.86 -24.28 -3.01
N PRO A 24 9.70 -24.82 -1.78
CA PRO A 24 9.97 -26.24 -1.53
C PRO A 24 9.16 -27.20 -2.40
N ASP A 25 7.88 -26.89 -2.62
CA ASP A 25 6.99 -27.71 -3.46
C ASP A 25 7.32 -27.52 -4.93
N TRP A 26 7.52 -26.27 -5.37
CA TRP A 26 7.84 -25.97 -6.77
C TRP A 26 9.13 -26.63 -7.24
N ARG A 27 10.12 -26.82 -6.36
CA ARG A 27 11.35 -27.55 -6.66
C ARG A 27 11.13 -29.03 -6.99
N GLN A 28 9.99 -29.60 -6.61
CA GLN A 28 9.62 -30.99 -6.90
C GLN A 28 8.74 -31.12 -8.15
N MET A 29 8.41 -30.01 -8.82
CA MET A 29 7.45 -29.98 -9.93
C MET A 29 8.09 -29.96 -11.32
N ASP A 30 9.43 -29.98 -11.41
CA ASP A 30 10.18 -29.99 -12.67
C ASP A 30 9.75 -28.90 -13.67
N PHE A 31 9.57 -27.66 -13.18
CA PHE A 31 9.33 -26.52 -14.07
C PHE A 31 10.56 -26.24 -14.94
N ASP A 32 10.34 -25.99 -16.22
CA ASP A 32 11.41 -25.62 -17.17
C ASP A 32 11.65 -24.10 -17.21
N ALA A 33 10.63 -23.31 -16.88
CA ALA A 33 10.67 -21.84 -16.95
C ALA A 33 9.63 -21.17 -16.05
N VAL A 34 9.89 -19.91 -15.71
CA VAL A 34 8.89 -18.99 -15.17
C VAL A 34 8.47 -18.02 -16.27
N VAL A 35 7.16 -17.82 -16.43
CA VAL A 35 6.62 -16.79 -17.32
C VAL A 35 5.84 -15.79 -16.47
N ALA A 36 6.25 -14.52 -16.49
CA ALA A 36 5.54 -13.44 -15.82
C ALA A 36 4.56 -12.74 -16.77
N ILE A 37 3.40 -12.31 -16.29
CA ILE A 37 2.54 -11.40 -17.04
C ILE A 37 2.93 -9.96 -16.68
N ALA A 38 3.36 -9.19 -17.68
CA ALA A 38 3.74 -7.80 -17.47
C ALA A 38 2.51 -6.89 -17.33
N ARG A 39 2.51 -5.90 -16.43
CA ARG A 39 3.64 -5.50 -15.57
C ARG A 39 3.60 -6.12 -14.16
N GLY A 40 2.42 -6.38 -13.62
CA GLY A 40 2.21 -6.78 -12.22
C GLY A 40 2.98 -8.04 -11.83
N GLY A 41 2.88 -9.08 -12.65
CA GLY A 41 3.56 -10.37 -12.46
C GLY A 41 5.10 -10.34 -12.56
N LEU A 42 5.72 -9.24 -13.00
CA LEU A 42 7.18 -9.19 -13.15
C LEU A 42 7.92 -9.34 -11.82
N VAL A 43 7.46 -8.67 -10.76
CA VAL A 43 8.11 -8.77 -9.44
C VAL A 43 8.03 -10.20 -8.87
N PRO A 44 6.84 -10.82 -8.74
CA PRO A 44 6.77 -12.20 -8.28
C PRO A 44 7.47 -13.18 -9.23
N GLY A 45 7.43 -12.93 -10.55
CA GLY A 45 8.10 -13.75 -11.55
C GLY A 45 9.62 -13.76 -11.41
N VAL A 46 10.24 -12.59 -11.22
CA VAL A 46 11.69 -12.49 -10.96
C VAL A 46 12.06 -13.26 -9.70
N MET A 47 11.37 -13.00 -8.59
CA MET A 47 11.64 -13.67 -7.31
C MET A 47 11.49 -15.20 -7.41
N ALA A 48 10.43 -15.69 -8.06
CA ALA A 48 10.23 -17.13 -8.27
C ALA A 48 11.32 -17.73 -9.18
N SER A 49 11.64 -17.07 -10.30
CA SER A 49 12.67 -17.54 -11.24
C SER A 49 14.05 -17.65 -10.59
N THR A 50 14.42 -16.69 -9.75
CA THR A 50 15.70 -16.69 -9.03
C THR A 50 15.73 -17.80 -7.98
N SER A 51 14.68 -17.96 -7.18
CA SER A 51 14.61 -19.00 -6.14
C SER A 51 14.62 -20.43 -6.69
N LEU A 52 14.12 -20.62 -7.92
CA LEU A 52 14.12 -21.89 -8.64
C LEU A 52 15.32 -22.06 -9.58
N SER A 53 16.13 -21.02 -9.79
CA SER A 53 17.22 -21.00 -10.79
C SER A 53 16.75 -21.35 -12.21
N LEU A 54 15.61 -20.80 -12.61
CA LEU A 54 14.97 -21.04 -13.91
C LEU A 54 15.03 -19.79 -14.81
N PRO A 55 14.98 -19.95 -16.15
CA PRO A 55 14.83 -18.82 -17.04
C PRO A 55 13.51 -18.09 -16.82
N LEU A 56 13.57 -16.76 -16.83
CA LEU A 56 12.40 -15.88 -16.79
C LEU A 56 12.06 -15.39 -18.20
N TYR A 57 10.80 -15.55 -18.58
CA TYR A 57 10.20 -14.88 -19.74
C TYR A 57 9.04 -14.00 -19.29
N ALA A 58 8.58 -13.12 -20.16
CA ALA A 58 7.43 -12.28 -19.86
C ALA A 58 6.45 -12.20 -21.03
N LEU A 59 5.17 -12.10 -20.71
CA LEU A 59 4.09 -11.77 -21.64
C LEU A 59 3.69 -10.31 -21.50
N ALA A 60 3.32 -9.67 -22.60
CA ALA A 60 2.61 -8.42 -22.61
C ALA A 60 1.13 -8.68 -22.88
N TYR A 61 0.25 -7.96 -22.16
CA TYR A 61 -1.19 -8.02 -22.36
C TYR A 61 -1.74 -6.65 -22.74
N SER A 62 -2.39 -6.56 -23.89
CA SER A 62 -3.11 -5.36 -24.30
C SER A 62 -4.59 -5.52 -23.97
N ARG A 63 -5.09 -4.67 -23.06
CA ARG A 63 -6.48 -4.72 -22.58
C ARG A 63 -7.54 -4.31 -23.64
N PRO A 64 -7.30 -3.29 -24.50
CA PRO A 64 -8.31 -2.85 -25.47
C PRO A 64 -8.72 -3.91 -26.49
N ASP A 65 -7.76 -4.69 -26.97
CA ASP A 65 -7.92 -5.70 -28.03
C ASP A 65 -7.78 -7.14 -27.49
N ARG A 66 -7.45 -7.30 -26.20
CA ARG A 66 -7.25 -8.59 -25.51
C ARG A 66 -6.17 -9.45 -26.15
N THR A 67 -5.13 -8.81 -26.68
CA THR A 67 -4.03 -9.52 -27.32
C THR A 67 -2.93 -9.86 -26.31
N VAL A 68 -2.42 -11.09 -26.42
CA VAL A 68 -1.28 -11.60 -25.67
C VAL A 68 -0.10 -11.71 -26.61
N SER A 69 1.06 -11.23 -26.20
CA SER A 69 2.31 -11.37 -26.95
C SER A 69 3.48 -11.58 -26.01
N TRP A 70 4.63 -12.01 -26.54
CA TRP A 70 5.86 -12.05 -25.76
C TRP A 70 6.37 -10.63 -25.52
N HIS A 71 6.67 -10.31 -24.26
CA HIS A 71 7.33 -9.07 -23.86
C HIS A 71 8.86 -9.19 -23.93
N THR A 72 9.39 -10.36 -23.59
CA THR A 72 10.82 -10.68 -23.74
C THR A 72 11.15 -11.03 -25.18
N VAL A 73 12.38 -10.71 -25.62
CA VAL A 73 12.90 -11.13 -26.93
C VAL A 73 13.02 -12.65 -27.01
N GLY A 74 13.47 -13.28 -25.92
CA GLY A 74 13.50 -14.73 -25.78
C GLY A 74 12.14 -15.31 -25.43
N ARG A 75 11.95 -16.58 -25.80
CA ARG A 75 10.81 -17.43 -25.43
C ARG A 75 11.28 -18.89 -25.31
N PRO A 76 10.57 -19.76 -24.59
CA PRO A 76 10.87 -21.19 -24.59
C PRO A 76 10.89 -21.74 -26.02
N ALA A 77 11.96 -22.46 -26.39
CA ALA A 77 12.16 -22.95 -27.76
C ALA A 77 11.23 -24.13 -28.13
N ARG A 78 10.71 -24.83 -27.13
CA ARG A 78 9.83 -26.00 -27.26
C ARG A 78 8.73 -25.96 -26.19
N PRO A 79 7.61 -26.69 -26.40
CA PRO A 79 6.65 -26.97 -25.34
C PRO A 79 7.34 -27.48 -24.07
N CYS A 80 6.93 -26.95 -22.92
CA CYS A 80 7.61 -27.15 -21.63
C CYS A 80 6.64 -26.85 -20.47
N ARG A 81 7.04 -27.19 -19.24
CA ARG A 81 6.28 -26.95 -18.01
C ARG A 81 6.61 -25.56 -17.47
N ILE A 82 5.58 -24.72 -17.32
CA ILE A 82 5.72 -23.31 -16.98
C ILE A 82 5.04 -23.02 -15.65
N LEU A 83 5.75 -22.31 -14.77
CA LEU A 83 5.13 -21.56 -13.68
C LEU A 83 4.73 -20.16 -14.20
N LEU A 84 3.44 -19.93 -14.41
CA LEU A 84 2.89 -18.65 -14.84
C LEU A 84 2.65 -17.76 -13.63
N ALA A 85 3.33 -16.62 -13.54
CA ALA A 85 3.26 -15.68 -12.44
C ALA A 85 2.48 -14.41 -12.79
N GLU A 86 1.57 -14.01 -11.91
CA GLU A 86 0.86 -12.72 -11.91
C GLU A 86 0.83 -12.18 -10.47
N ASP A 87 0.62 -10.87 -10.27
CA ASP A 87 0.47 -10.35 -8.91
C ASP A 87 -0.91 -10.65 -8.31
N VAL A 88 -1.99 -10.44 -9.07
CA VAL A 88 -3.36 -10.70 -8.62
C VAL A 88 -4.22 -11.44 -9.66
N ALA A 89 -4.87 -12.51 -9.23
CA ALA A 89 -6.02 -13.06 -9.95
C ALA A 89 -7.30 -12.34 -9.51
N GLY A 90 -8.12 -11.94 -10.47
CA GLY A 90 -9.41 -11.29 -10.23
C GLY A 90 -10.38 -11.55 -11.38
N ARG A 91 -11.44 -10.74 -11.47
CA ARG A 91 -12.53 -10.91 -12.47
C ARG A 91 -12.13 -10.73 -13.94
N GLY A 92 -10.93 -10.19 -14.19
CA GLY A 92 -10.41 -9.83 -15.51
C GLY A 92 -10.16 -11.02 -16.43
N THR A 93 -9.77 -10.71 -17.67
CA THR A 93 -9.45 -11.70 -18.71
C THR A 93 -7.96 -11.92 -18.92
N THR A 94 -7.10 -11.07 -18.36
CA THR A 94 -5.65 -11.10 -18.55
C THR A 94 -5.04 -12.48 -18.29
N LEU A 95 -5.35 -13.07 -17.14
CA LEU A 95 -4.81 -14.37 -16.77
C LEU A 95 -5.36 -15.50 -17.67
N SER A 96 -6.67 -15.52 -17.93
CA SER A 96 -7.28 -16.56 -18.78
C SER A 96 -6.80 -16.50 -20.23
N ASP A 97 -6.67 -15.29 -20.78
CA ASP A 97 -6.21 -15.09 -22.16
C ASP A 97 -4.73 -15.49 -22.28
N SER A 98 -3.90 -15.15 -21.28
CA SER A 98 -2.48 -15.52 -21.23
C SER A 98 -2.27 -17.02 -21.11
N MET A 99 -3.08 -17.69 -20.28
CA MET A 99 -3.10 -19.16 -20.20
C MET A 99 -3.50 -19.78 -21.54
N GLY A 100 -4.52 -19.23 -22.22
CA GLY A 100 -4.95 -19.68 -23.53
C GLY A 100 -3.85 -19.56 -24.58
N PHE A 101 -3.14 -18.43 -24.60
CA PHE A 101 -1.99 -18.19 -25.47
C PHE A 101 -0.89 -19.23 -25.27
N LEU A 102 -0.44 -19.44 -24.02
CA LEU A 102 0.64 -20.40 -23.74
C LEU A 102 0.24 -21.85 -24.00
N ARG A 103 -1.00 -22.23 -23.65
CA ARG A 103 -1.53 -23.58 -23.96
C ARG A 103 -1.67 -23.80 -25.46
N GLY A 104 -2.05 -22.77 -26.23
CA GLY A 104 -2.08 -22.82 -27.69
C GLY A 104 -0.70 -23.06 -28.32
N LEU A 105 0.38 -22.70 -27.62
CA LEU A 105 1.76 -23.02 -27.99
C LEU A 105 2.22 -24.41 -27.49
N GLY A 106 1.34 -25.15 -26.80
CA GLY A 106 1.60 -26.50 -26.30
C GLY A 106 2.20 -26.57 -24.89
N HIS A 107 2.34 -25.46 -24.17
CA HIS A 107 2.91 -25.47 -22.83
C HIS A 107 1.95 -26.05 -21.78
N GLU A 108 2.52 -26.74 -20.80
CA GLU A 108 1.83 -27.14 -19.58
C GLU A 108 2.01 -26.05 -18.53
N LEU A 109 0.94 -25.71 -17.79
CA LEU A 109 0.92 -24.55 -16.91
C LEU A 109 0.56 -24.93 -15.48
N SER A 110 1.30 -24.37 -14.53
CA SER A 110 0.82 -24.11 -13.17
C SER A 110 0.80 -22.60 -12.94
N VAL A 111 -0.23 -22.11 -12.26
CA VAL A 111 -0.48 -20.68 -12.08
C VAL A 111 -0.19 -20.26 -10.65
N PHE A 112 0.67 -19.26 -10.50
CA PHE A 112 0.95 -18.60 -9.23
C PHE A 112 0.48 -17.15 -9.26
N THR A 113 -0.23 -16.73 -8.21
CA THR A 113 -0.51 -15.32 -7.94
C THR A 113 -0.24 -14.97 -6.49
N LEU A 114 0.25 -13.75 -6.21
CA LEU A 114 0.44 -13.29 -4.83
C LEU A 114 -0.89 -13.21 -4.06
N ALA A 115 -1.94 -12.78 -4.75
CA ALA A 115 -3.27 -12.62 -4.20
C ALA A 115 -4.35 -13.12 -5.19
N TYR A 116 -5.44 -13.67 -4.67
CA TYR A 116 -6.66 -13.88 -5.44
C TYR A 116 -7.89 -13.68 -4.57
N ASP A 117 -8.99 -13.21 -5.17
CA ASP A 117 -10.26 -13.02 -4.48
C ASP A 117 -11.35 -14.00 -4.97
N ALA A 118 -12.52 -13.98 -4.33
CA ALA A 118 -13.65 -14.82 -4.71
C ALA A 118 -14.28 -14.44 -6.07
N GLU A 119 -13.96 -13.26 -6.62
CA GLU A 119 -14.40 -12.82 -7.94
C GLU A 119 -13.43 -13.29 -9.05
N SER A 120 -12.36 -14.00 -8.69
CA SER A 120 -11.36 -14.52 -9.61
C SER A 120 -11.96 -15.47 -10.63
N ARG A 121 -11.77 -15.16 -11.92
CA ARG A 121 -12.22 -16.01 -13.02
C ARG A 121 -11.40 -17.30 -13.12
N VAL A 122 -10.13 -17.20 -12.79
CA VAL A 122 -9.18 -18.31 -12.74
C VAL A 122 -8.79 -18.49 -11.28
N LYS A 123 -9.01 -19.68 -10.74
CA LYS A 123 -8.42 -20.06 -9.45
C LYS A 123 -6.96 -20.44 -9.71
N PRO A 124 -5.98 -19.75 -9.11
CA PRO A 124 -4.57 -20.11 -9.26
C PRO A 124 -4.29 -21.44 -8.55
N ASP A 125 -3.28 -22.17 -9.03
CA ASP A 125 -2.79 -23.39 -8.38
C ASP A 125 -2.04 -23.04 -7.07
N TYR A 126 -1.37 -21.88 -7.06
CA TYR A 126 -0.64 -21.33 -5.92
C TYR A 126 -1.01 -19.87 -5.68
N GLY A 127 -1.28 -19.51 -4.44
CA GLY A 127 -1.52 -18.13 -4.06
C GLY A 127 -2.26 -17.97 -2.76
N ILE A 128 -2.43 -16.72 -2.33
CA ILE A 128 -3.13 -16.38 -1.09
C ILE A 128 -4.53 -15.87 -1.41
N ALA A 129 -5.55 -16.54 -0.87
CA ALA A 129 -6.92 -16.03 -0.89
C ALA A 129 -7.02 -14.79 0.01
N ILE A 130 -7.39 -13.64 -0.55
CA ILE A 130 -7.62 -12.44 0.26
C ILE A 130 -9.04 -12.45 0.84
N PRO A 131 -9.26 -11.93 2.07
CA PRO A 131 -10.58 -11.90 2.68
C PRO A 131 -11.59 -11.06 1.88
N ALA A 132 -12.88 -11.38 1.99
CA ALA A 132 -13.94 -10.61 1.37
C ALA A 132 -13.93 -9.14 1.87
N GLY A 133 -14.18 -8.20 0.96
CA GLY A 133 -14.15 -6.76 1.28
C GLY A 133 -12.76 -6.13 1.24
N PHE A 134 -11.71 -6.89 0.92
CA PHE A 134 -10.36 -6.38 0.76
C PHE A 134 -9.94 -6.32 -0.71
N ARG A 135 -8.90 -5.52 -0.99
CA ARG A 135 -8.18 -5.47 -2.26
C ARG A 135 -6.68 -5.55 -2.01
N ALA A 136 -5.99 -6.40 -2.76
CA ALA A 136 -4.54 -6.49 -2.71
C ALA A 136 -3.90 -5.13 -3.05
N TRP A 137 -2.90 -4.73 -2.25
CA TRP A 137 -2.20 -3.46 -2.42
C TRP A 137 -0.70 -3.71 -2.47
N PHE A 138 -0.10 -3.44 -3.64
CA PHE A 138 1.32 -3.73 -3.92
C PHE A 138 2.18 -2.46 -4.01
N PRO A 139 3.50 -2.55 -3.77
CA PRO A 139 4.37 -1.37 -3.74
C PRO A 139 4.63 -0.73 -5.11
N TRP A 140 4.49 -1.50 -6.21
CA TRP A 140 4.69 -1.05 -7.60
C TRP A 140 3.46 -0.40 -8.23
N GLU A 141 2.27 -0.60 -7.66
CA GLU A 141 1.00 0.02 -8.09
C GLU A 141 0.32 0.72 -6.91
N ARG A 142 1.11 1.44 -6.11
CA ARG A 142 0.68 2.00 -4.82
C ARG A 142 -0.52 2.93 -4.97
N GLU A 143 -0.56 3.74 -6.02
CA GLU A 143 -1.62 4.72 -6.23
C GLU A 143 -2.93 4.09 -6.73
N SER A 144 -2.89 2.81 -7.14
CA SER A 144 -4.05 2.10 -7.66
C SER A 144 -5.12 1.81 -6.60
N ILE A 145 -4.77 1.87 -5.31
CA ILE A 145 -5.69 1.59 -4.19
C ILE A 145 -6.67 2.73 -3.91
N THR A 146 -6.37 3.93 -4.42
CA THR A 146 -7.12 5.13 -4.06
C THR A 146 -8.52 5.15 -4.65
N PRO A 147 -9.51 5.77 -3.98
CA PRO A 147 -10.86 5.91 -4.54
C PRO A 147 -10.87 6.62 -5.91
N ALA A 148 -9.98 7.59 -6.11
CA ALA A 148 -9.85 8.32 -7.36
C ALA A 148 -9.37 7.41 -8.50
N PHE A 149 -8.43 6.49 -8.24
CA PHE A 149 -8.01 5.51 -9.23
C PHE A 149 -9.10 4.45 -9.46
N ASP A 150 -9.73 3.96 -8.40
CA ASP A 150 -10.79 2.95 -8.48
C ASP A 150 -11.98 3.42 -9.34
N ALA A 151 -12.33 4.71 -9.25
CA ALA A 151 -13.35 5.35 -10.10
C ALA A 151 -13.05 5.27 -11.61
N THR A 152 -11.79 5.02 -12.00
CA THR A 152 -11.39 4.83 -13.41
C THR A 152 -11.71 3.44 -13.94
N LEU A 153 -12.09 2.48 -13.07
CA LEU A 153 -12.31 1.08 -13.41
C LEU A 153 -11.09 0.45 -14.11
N ASN A 154 -9.89 0.72 -13.61
CA ASN A 154 -8.60 0.33 -14.19
C ASN A 154 -8.38 0.87 -15.62
N ARG A 155 -8.90 2.06 -15.91
CA ARG A 155 -8.68 2.80 -17.16
C ARG A 155 -8.28 4.25 -16.82
N PRO A 156 -7.12 4.46 -16.19
CA PRO A 156 -6.68 5.80 -15.81
C PRO A 156 -6.52 6.68 -17.05
N ASN A 157 -6.93 7.94 -16.94
CA ASN A 157 -6.86 8.95 -18.00
C ASN A 157 -5.71 9.96 -17.80
N ARG A 158 -4.93 9.76 -16.74
CA ARG A 158 -3.75 10.53 -16.36
C ARG A 158 -2.68 9.58 -15.80
N PRO A 159 -1.42 10.01 -15.70
CA PRO A 159 -0.37 9.22 -15.07
C PRO A 159 -0.75 8.70 -13.67
N GLU A 160 -0.38 7.46 -13.35
CA GLU A 160 -0.77 6.80 -12.09
C GLU A 160 -0.34 7.58 -10.83
N HIS A 161 0.81 8.26 -10.88
CA HIS A 161 1.33 9.06 -9.76
C HIS A 161 0.43 10.24 -9.39
N GLU A 162 -0.41 10.74 -10.31
CA GLU A 162 -1.38 11.81 -10.03
C GLU A 162 -2.58 11.33 -9.21
N TYR A 163 -2.74 10.02 -9.02
CA TYR A 163 -3.72 9.45 -8.09
C TYR A 163 -3.17 9.30 -6.67
N ALA A 164 -1.97 9.80 -6.38
CA ALA A 164 -1.46 9.86 -5.02
C ALA A 164 -2.45 10.58 -4.09
N SER A 165 -2.72 9.96 -2.96
CA SER A 165 -3.57 10.46 -1.90
C SER A 165 -2.72 10.69 -0.65
N TRP A 166 -2.70 11.93 -0.15
CA TRP A 166 -1.88 12.37 0.98
C TRP A 166 -2.72 12.56 2.23
N ALA A 167 -2.13 12.21 3.36
CA ALA A 167 -2.59 12.61 4.68
C ALA A 167 -1.41 13.11 5.52
N ILE A 168 -1.67 13.91 6.54
CA ILE A 168 -0.64 14.43 7.44
C ILE A 168 -1.09 14.35 8.90
N ASP A 169 -0.15 14.34 9.83
CA ASP A 169 -0.42 14.74 11.20
C ASP A 169 -0.68 16.25 11.28
N LEU A 170 -1.35 16.67 12.33
CA LEU A 170 -1.57 18.07 12.66
C LEU A 170 -0.38 18.64 13.43
N ASP A 171 -0.08 18.01 14.57
CA ASP A 171 0.89 18.48 15.55
C ASP A 171 2.32 18.22 15.06
N GLY A 172 3.20 19.21 15.21
CA GLY A 172 4.56 19.24 14.67
C GLY A 172 4.67 19.41 13.14
N VAL A 173 3.59 19.17 12.37
CA VAL A 173 3.55 19.43 10.92
C VAL A 173 3.01 20.83 10.63
N LEU A 174 1.74 21.08 10.97
CA LEU A 174 1.11 22.39 10.72
C LEU A 174 1.43 23.40 11.80
N LEU A 175 1.59 22.97 13.05
CA LEU A 175 1.94 23.81 14.19
C LEU A 175 2.75 23.02 15.21
N MET A 176 3.66 23.65 15.94
CA MET A 176 4.36 22.98 17.05
C MET A 176 3.44 22.80 18.25
N ASP A 177 3.39 21.59 18.80
CA ASP A 177 2.62 21.33 20.02
C ASP A 177 3.31 21.96 21.26
N LEU A 178 2.52 22.14 22.32
CA LEU A 178 3.01 22.57 23.62
C LEU A 178 3.56 21.36 24.42
N PRO A 179 4.52 21.58 25.35
CA PRO A 179 5.07 20.50 26.16
C PRO A 179 3.99 19.75 26.97
N GLU A 180 4.10 18.42 27.02
CA GLU A 180 3.14 17.52 27.71
C GLU A 180 2.91 17.91 29.18
N GLU A 181 3.97 18.31 29.89
CA GLU A 181 3.90 18.75 31.29
C GLU A 181 2.93 19.92 31.51
N GLN A 182 2.72 20.78 30.50
CA GLN A 182 1.80 21.92 30.62
C GLN A 182 0.35 21.45 30.64
N TYR A 183 0.01 20.42 29.85
CA TYR A 183 -1.31 19.81 29.86
C TYR A 183 -1.63 19.14 31.19
N ALA A 184 -0.65 18.43 31.77
CA ALA A 184 -0.81 17.79 33.07
C ALA A 184 -1.02 18.79 34.22
N ARG A 185 -0.37 19.96 34.15
CA ARG A 185 -0.49 21.00 35.19
C ARG A 185 -1.74 21.86 35.04
N ALA A 186 -2.08 22.27 33.82
CA ALA A 186 -3.14 23.24 33.55
C ALA A 186 -3.79 22.97 32.18
N LEU A 187 -4.62 21.93 32.10
CA LEU A 187 -5.22 21.47 30.85
C LEU A 187 -5.97 22.59 30.09
N HIS A 188 -6.90 23.29 30.77
CA HIS A 188 -7.74 24.30 30.12
C HIS A 188 -6.94 25.50 29.59
N GLU A 189 -5.99 26.01 30.38
CA GLU A 189 -5.13 27.13 29.99
C GLU A 189 -4.18 26.74 28.85
N THR A 190 -3.63 25.54 28.90
CA THR A 190 -2.74 25.01 27.85
C THR A 190 -3.49 24.84 26.54
N LEU A 191 -4.73 24.32 26.58
CA LEU A 191 -5.59 24.22 25.39
C LEU A 191 -5.93 25.61 24.83
N ALA A 192 -6.26 26.58 25.68
CA ALA A 192 -6.51 27.96 25.23
C ALA A 192 -5.28 28.60 24.58
N ARG A 193 -4.07 28.32 25.08
CA ARG A 193 -2.81 28.77 24.46
C ARG A 193 -2.55 28.07 23.13
N ARG A 194 -2.84 26.77 23.04
CA ARG A 194 -2.74 25.99 21.79
C ARG A 194 -3.65 26.56 20.70
N ASP A 195 -4.87 26.96 21.07
CA ASP A 195 -5.86 27.54 20.17
C ASP A 195 -5.37 28.88 19.55
N LEU A 196 -4.34 29.53 20.10
CA LEU A 196 -3.75 30.79 19.62
C LEU A 196 -2.45 30.61 18.81
N LEU A 197 -1.95 29.37 18.68
CA LEU A 197 -0.73 29.11 17.93
C LEU A 197 -0.93 29.42 16.44
N ARG A 198 0.10 29.95 15.80
CA ARG A 198 0.10 30.14 14.34
C ARG A 198 0.64 28.88 13.65
N PRO A 199 0.29 28.67 12.37
CA PRO A 199 0.96 27.66 11.58
C PRO A 199 2.48 27.87 11.54
N ASN A 200 3.23 26.78 11.42
CA ASN A 200 4.67 26.78 11.25
C ASN A 200 5.07 27.62 10.02
N GLU A 201 6.18 28.34 10.13
CA GLU A 201 6.71 29.16 9.02
C GLU A 201 7.16 28.30 7.84
N VAL A 202 7.62 27.07 8.13
CA VAL A 202 8.06 26.10 7.15
C VAL A 202 7.09 24.93 7.16
N LEU A 203 6.39 24.74 6.05
CA LEU A 203 5.45 23.66 5.83
C LEU A 203 5.97 22.69 4.77
N PRO A 204 5.50 21.43 4.76
CA PRO A 204 5.76 20.51 3.67
C PRO A 204 5.33 21.09 2.31
N GLN A 205 6.12 20.87 1.27
CA GLN A 205 5.87 21.36 -0.10
C GLN A 205 4.82 20.51 -0.85
N VAL A 206 3.65 20.35 -0.24
CA VAL A 206 2.46 19.72 -0.83
C VAL A 206 1.27 20.67 -0.66
N ASP A 207 0.20 20.50 -1.44
CA ASP A 207 -1.02 21.29 -1.22
C ASP A 207 -1.72 20.82 0.07
N LEU A 208 -1.63 21.65 1.11
CA LEU A 208 -2.20 21.38 2.43
C LEU A 208 -3.64 21.90 2.58
N SER A 209 -4.16 22.67 1.63
CA SER A 209 -5.47 23.33 1.77
C SER A 209 -6.62 22.34 1.88
N ARG A 210 -6.47 21.14 1.30
CA ARG A 210 -7.49 20.08 1.27
C ARG A 210 -6.96 18.71 1.69
N VAL A 211 -5.75 18.64 2.23
CA VAL A 211 -5.14 17.37 2.65
C VAL A 211 -5.89 16.78 3.83
N THR A 212 -6.06 15.45 3.87
CA THR A 212 -6.62 14.81 5.06
C THR A 212 -5.66 14.99 6.24
N ILE A 213 -6.20 15.40 7.38
CA ILE A 213 -5.47 15.52 8.63
C ILE A 213 -5.89 14.35 9.53
N ILE A 214 -4.91 13.59 10.00
CA ILE A 214 -5.10 12.46 10.92
C ILE A 214 -4.26 12.74 12.17
N THR A 215 -4.91 13.10 13.28
CA THR A 215 -4.25 13.59 14.49
C THR A 215 -4.51 12.69 15.69
N GLY A 216 -3.55 12.68 16.63
CA GLY A 216 -3.70 12.03 17.94
C GLY A 216 -4.60 12.79 18.94
N ARG A 217 -5.03 14.02 18.59
CA ARG A 217 -5.97 14.79 19.40
C ARG A 217 -7.29 14.03 19.55
N PRO A 218 -7.91 14.08 20.74
CA PRO A 218 -9.13 13.34 21.02
C PRO A 218 -10.36 13.95 20.33
N GLU A 219 -11.38 13.14 20.03
CA GLU A 219 -12.64 13.57 19.40
C GLU A 219 -13.37 14.67 20.18
N GLN A 220 -13.26 14.70 21.52
CA GLN A 220 -13.83 15.79 22.33
C GLN A 220 -13.28 17.19 21.96
N ASP A 221 -12.09 17.26 21.36
CA ASP A 221 -11.45 18.49 20.89
C ASP A 221 -11.83 18.85 19.43
N ARG A 222 -12.77 18.14 18.79
CA ARG A 222 -13.09 18.34 17.37
C ARG A 222 -13.47 19.77 17.02
N ARG A 223 -14.40 20.38 17.76
CA ARG A 223 -14.89 21.72 17.44
C ARG A 223 -13.76 22.75 17.46
N ARG A 224 -12.88 22.71 18.46
CA ARG A 224 -11.76 23.66 18.56
C ARG A 224 -10.73 23.43 17.46
N THR A 225 -10.41 22.17 17.18
CA THR A 225 -9.40 21.81 16.18
C THR A 225 -9.87 22.21 14.79
N GLN A 226 -11.14 21.94 14.45
CA GLN A 226 -11.74 22.37 13.19
C GLN A 226 -11.75 23.90 13.07
N THR A 227 -12.10 24.62 14.14
CA THR A 227 -12.10 26.09 14.14
C THR A 227 -10.71 26.66 13.82
N TRP A 228 -9.66 26.11 14.44
CA TRP A 228 -8.28 26.52 14.17
C TRP A 228 -7.88 26.23 12.71
N LEU A 229 -8.22 25.05 12.21
CA LEU A 229 -7.94 24.65 10.83
C LEU A 229 -8.61 25.58 9.81
N ASP A 230 -9.90 25.86 10.00
CA ASP A 230 -10.67 26.73 9.10
C ASP A 230 -10.14 28.17 9.11
N GLN A 231 -9.76 28.69 10.28
CA GLN A 231 -9.16 30.02 10.42
C GLN A 231 -7.84 30.16 9.66
N HIS A 232 -7.10 29.07 9.48
CA HIS A 232 -5.80 29.05 8.83
C HIS A 232 -5.81 28.48 7.40
N GLY A 233 -6.99 28.22 6.83
CA GLY A 233 -7.15 27.82 5.43
C GLY A 233 -6.95 26.32 5.16
N PHE A 234 -7.01 25.48 6.20
CA PHE A 234 -6.90 24.03 6.10
C PHE A 234 -8.32 23.41 6.15
N HIS A 235 -8.85 23.02 5.01
CA HIS A 235 -10.25 22.59 4.87
C HIS A 235 -10.39 21.11 4.47
N GLY A 236 -9.32 20.34 4.61
CA GLY A 236 -9.35 18.92 4.35
C GLY A 236 -10.10 18.13 5.43
N PRO A 237 -10.40 16.83 5.19
CA PRO A 237 -11.05 15.98 6.17
C PRO A 237 -10.23 15.87 7.47
N LEU A 238 -10.88 16.02 8.62
CA LEU A 238 -10.27 15.88 9.95
C LEU A 238 -10.65 14.54 10.60
N VAL A 239 -9.66 13.68 10.79
CA VAL A 239 -9.75 12.41 11.50
C VAL A 239 -9.06 12.56 12.85
N MET A 240 -9.80 12.33 13.94
CA MET A 240 -9.32 12.46 15.31
C MET A 240 -9.42 11.13 16.03
N ARG A 241 -8.67 11.00 17.13
CA ARG A 241 -8.62 9.78 17.91
C ARG A 241 -9.90 9.62 18.72
N ASP A 242 -10.65 8.55 18.43
CA ASP A 242 -11.79 8.11 19.24
C ASP A 242 -11.27 7.48 20.54
N GLU A 243 -11.49 8.17 21.65
CA GLU A 243 -11.02 7.77 22.98
C GLU A 243 -11.66 6.47 23.49
N ALA A 244 -12.81 6.07 22.93
CA ALA A 244 -13.42 4.78 23.25
C ALA A 244 -12.70 3.60 22.60
N ARG A 245 -11.84 3.84 21.60
CA ARG A 245 -11.13 2.81 20.82
C ARG A 245 -9.63 2.81 21.02
N HIS A 246 -9.04 3.99 21.20
CA HIS A 246 -7.59 4.14 21.29
C HIS A 246 -7.21 5.08 22.43
N ALA A 247 -6.35 4.59 23.33
CA ALA A 247 -5.68 5.42 24.33
C ALA A 247 -4.61 6.34 23.67
N ALA A 248 -4.05 7.27 24.45
CA ALA A 248 -3.11 8.27 23.93
C ALA A 248 -1.80 7.64 23.42
N ASP A 249 -1.31 6.59 24.08
CA ASP A 249 -0.16 5.79 23.67
C ASP A 249 -0.42 4.96 22.40
N GLN A 250 -1.69 4.75 22.02
CA GLN A 250 -2.09 4.07 20.78
C GLN A 250 -2.30 5.04 19.59
N THR A 251 -1.78 6.27 19.67
CA THR A 251 -1.96 7.27 18.61
C THR A 251 -1.42 6.81 17.25
N ALA A 252 -0.25 6.17 17.23
CA ALA A 252 0.33 5.66 15.98
C ALA A 252 -0.55 4.55 15.36
N GLU A 253 -1.09 3.66 16.18
CA GLU A 253 -2.05 2.64 15.73
C GLU A 253 -3.31 3.27 15.12
N HIS A 254 -3.91 4.25 15.81
CA HIS A 254 -5.05 5.00 15.28
C HIS A 254 -4.75 5.63 13.91
N LYS A 255 -3.61 6.33 13.80
CA LYS A 255 -3.19 7.00 12.55
C LYS A 255 -2.99 6.00 11.42
N ALA A 256 -2.32 4.87 11.67
CA ALA A 256 -2.11 3.81 10.70
C ALA A 256 -3.42 3.18 10.21
N GLN A 257 -4.36 2.88 11.13
CA GLN A 257 -5.67 2.35 10.77
C GLN A 257 -6.48 3.34 9.93
N ALA A 258 -6.47 4.63 10.28
CA ALA A 258 -7.13 5.68 9.53
C ALA A 258 -6.54 5.87 8.12
N LEU A 259 -5.21 5.75 7.99
CA LEU A 259 -4.49 5.81 6.72
C LEU A 259 -4.92 4.68 5.77
N LEU A 260 -4.92 3.44 6.28
CA LEU A 260 -5.30 2.23 5.53
C LEU A 260 -6.78 2.22 5.16
N ALA A 261 -7.66 2.57 6.09
CA ALA A 261 -9.11 2.59 5.86
C ALA A 261 -9.54 3.61 4.79
N ARG A 262 -8.75 4.65 4.57
CA ARG A 262 -8.99 5.70 3.56
C ARG A 262 -8.13 5.53 2.31
N CYS A 263 -7.33 4.46 2.24
CA CYS A 263 -6.46 4.16 1.12
C CYS A 263 -5.52 5.34 0.79
N HIS A 264 -5.02 6.04 1.81
CA HIS A 264 -4.00 7.07 1.64
C HIS A 264 -2.66 6.43 1.31
N THR A 265 -1.98 6.99 0.32
CA THR A 265 -0.73 6.46 -0.23
C THR A 265 0.51 7.05 0.42
N HIS A 266 0.36 8.23 1.03
CA HIS A 266 1.44 8.98 1.67
C HIS A 266 0.96 9.52 3.02
N PHE A 267 1.84 9.50 4.02
CA PHE A 267 1.61 10.09 5.34
C PHE A 267 2.80 10.92 5.80
N ILE A 268 2.57 12.12 6.33
CA ILE A 268 3.61 12.94 6.96
C ILE A 268 3.38 12.96 8.47
N GLU A 269 4.37 12.50 9.23
CA GLU A 269 4.36 12.43 10.70
C GLU A 269 5.52 13.25 11.26
N SER A 270 5.30 14.00 12.34
CA SER A 270 6.35 14.82 12.95
C SER A 270 7.15 14.08 14.02
N ASP A 271 6.53 13.12 14.71
CA ASP A 271 7.19 12.29 15.72
C ASP A 271 7.90 11.08 15.09
N PRO A 272 9.22 10.92 15.29
CA PRO A 272 9.97 9.84 14.64
C PRO A 272 9.55 8.44 15.11
N ALA A 273 9.13 8.27 16.37
CA ALA A 273 8.70 6.97 16.89
C ALA A 273 7.35 6.57 16.29
N GLN A 274 6.39 7.50 16.26
CA GLN A 274 5.11 7.28 15.58
C GLN A 274 5.31 7.04 14.08
N ALA A 275 6.23 7.76 13.43
CA ALA A 275 6.50 7.56 12.00
C ALA A 275 6.98 6.14 11.71
N LEU A 276 7.88 5.60 12.54
CA LEU A 276 8.35 4.22 12.44
C LEU A 276 7.23 3.20 12.71
N GLU A 277 6.43 3.41 13.75
CA GLU A 277 5.32 2.50 14.07
C GLU A 277 4.25 2.50 12.96
N ILE A 278 3.89 3.68 12.44
CA ILE A 278 2.96 3.80 11.32
C ILE A 278 3.55 3.12 10.08
N ALA A 279 4.85 3.28 9.80
CA ALA A 279 5.49 2.60 8.67
C ALA A 279 5.47 1.07 8.81
N CYS A 280 5.62 0.56 10.03
CA CYS A 280 5.55 -0.88 10.31
C CYS A 280 4.13 -1.44 10.08
N ARG A 281 3.10 -0.66 10.38
CA ARG A 281 1.70 -1.07 10.23
C ARG A 281 1.15 -0.85 8.81
N ALA A 282 1.48 0.29 8.20
CA ALA A 282 1.01 0.71 6.88
C ALA A 282 2.09 0.51 5.81
N LYS A 283 2.67 -0.69 5.76
CA LYS A 283 3.90 -1.06 5.05
C LYS A 283 3.98 -0.69 3.56
N VAL A 284 2.84 -0.51 2.89
CA VAL A 284 2.78 -0.12 1.47
C VAL A 284 2.65 1.38 1.28
N ALA A 285 2.10 2.11 2.27
CA ALA A 285 2.07 3.57 2.25
C ALA A 285 3.48 4.13 2.41
N ARG A 286 3.74 5.30 1.81
CA ARG A 286 4.98 6.05 2.03
C ARG A 286 4.82 6.91 3.26
N VAL A 287 5.50 6.54 4.33
CA VAL A 287 5.52 7.33 5.57
C VAL A 287 6.77 8.22 5.55
N LEU A 288 6.56 9.51 5.80
CA LEU A 288 7.62 10.51 5.87
C LEU A 288 7.67 11.09 7.27
N TRP A 289 8.84 11.06 7.88
CA TRP A 289 9.13 11.83 9.07
C TRP A 289 9.49 13.28 8.69
N TRP A 290 8.74 14.24 9.22
CA TRP A 290 8.97 15.67 9.05
C TRP A 290 9.65 16.26 10.29
N ASN A 291 10.88 16.73 10.12
CA ASN A 291 11.65 17.29 11.23
C ASN A 291 11.55 18.84 11.35
N GLY A 292 10.52 19.45 10.75
CA GLY A 292 10.35 20.90 10.68
C GLY A 292 11.09 21.58 9.51
N ARG A 293 11.94 20.86 8.77
CA ARG A 293 12.69 21.42 7.64
C ARG A 293 12.73 20.52 6.41
N LYS A 294 12.86 19.21 6.61
CA LYS A 294 12.92 18.22 5.53
C LYS A 294 12.05 17.02 5.88
N ALA A 295 11.55 16.39 4.82
CA ALA A 295 10.88 15.10 4.91
C ALA A 295 11.92 13.99 4.69
N LEU A 296 11.92 12.99 5.57
CA LEU A 296 12.72 11.78 5.45
C LEU A 296 11.77 10.60 5.30
N MET A 297 11.88 9.86 4.21
CA MET A 297 11.10 8.64 4.03
C MET A 297 11.61 7.56 4.98
N VAL A 298 10.70 6.96 5.74
CA VAL A 298 11.02 5.92 6.73
C VAL A 298 10.43 4.57 6.30
N TYR A 299 11.16 3.51 6.61
CA TYR A 299 10.74 2.13 6.41
C TYR A 299 10.99 1.39 7.72
N ALA A 300 10.00 0.61 8.16
CA ALA A 300 10.12 -0.19 9.37
C ALA A 300 9.54 -1.59 9.09
N ASN A 301 10.28 -2.61 9.49
CA ASN A 301 9.85 -4.00 9.45
C ASN A 301 10.18 -4.62 10.80
N GLU A 302 9.21 -5.34 11.36
CA GLU A 302 9.47 -6.21 12.50
C GLU A 302 10.39 -7.36 12.12
N VAL A 303 11.31 -7.68 13.02
CA VAL A 303 12.15 -8.86 12.94
C VAL A 303 11.70 -9.78 14.07
N GLU A 304 10.99 -10.86 13.72
CA GLU A 304 10.40 -11.78 14.71
C GLU A 304 11.46 -12.46 15.58
N HIS A 305 12.67 -12.66 15.04
CA HIS A 305 13.79 -13.27 15.76
C HIS A 305 15.10 -12.52 15.50
N LEU A 306 15.64 -11.89 16.55
CA LEU A 306 17.02 -11.42 16.55
C LEU A 306 17.95 -12.61 16.78
N HIS A 307 18.51 -13.16 15.71
CA HIS A 307 19.61 -14.11 15.83
C HIS A 307 20.86 -13.35 16.28
N ILE A 308 21.09 -13.31 17.60
CA ILE A 308 22.37 -12.90 18.16
C ILE A 308 23.28 -14.13 18.07
N THR A 309 24.12 -14.17 17.04
CA THR A 309 25.28 -15.08 16.97
C THR A 309 26.41 -14.54 17.84
#